data_AF-A0A315WC19-F1
#
_entry.id   AF-A0A315WC19-F1
#
_cell.length_a   1.000
_cell.length_b   1.000
_cell.length_c   1.000
_cell.angle_alpha   90.00
_cell.angle_beta   90.00
_cell.angle_gamma   90.00
#
_symmetry.space_group_name_H-M   'P 1'
#
loop_
_entity.id
_entity.type
_entity.pdbx_description
1 polymer ?
#
loop_
_entity_poly.entity_id
_entity_poly.type
_entity_poly.pdbx_seq_one_letter_code
_entity_poly.pdbx_strand_id
1 'polypeptide(L)'
;MAELGAGSLPLGEPAFSYQQEQELNERLKRLYPAVNEEETPLPRSWSPKDKYSYIGLSQNNLRVHYKGHGKNHKDAASVRATHPIPAACGIYYFEVKIVSKGRDGYMGIGLSAQGVNMNRLPGWDKHSYGYHGDDGHSFCSSGTGQPYGPTFTTGDVIGCCVNLINNTCFYTKNGISLGVAFTDLPPNLYPTVGLQTPGEIVDANFGQQPFVFDIEDYMSEWRAKIHGMITSFPIGERLGEWQAVLQNMVSSYLVHHGYCATATAFARATETTIQEDQTSIKNRQRIQKLVLAGRVGEAIDATQQLYPGLLEHNPNLLFMLKCRQFVEMVNGTDSEVRCLTVRSPKSQDSYPGSPNLSPRHAASGTHVHSGGAESPTCSNGVAPPNKVKVHGGSSIKYPSASSSASSSSSSSPSSINYSESNSSDSTKSQPHSANSNQETSDSEMEIEAEHYTNGVVDGSSARIMNGTYRHEEILQPDDNSICNGVTDEGRRSSKQLCGGNQAATERMIQFGRELQALSEQLCHDFGTNTTHKKMLQDAFSLLAYSDPWNCPVGQQLDPTQRESLCSALNSAILESQNLPKQPPLMLALGQATECVQLMARVRSGSCSFARIDNFLH
;
A
#
# COMPACT_ATOMS: atom_id res chain seq x y z
N MET A 1 -41.03 36.21 -48.84
CA MET A 1 -41.80 36.37 -47.58
C MET A 1 -42.11 34.95 -47.11
N ALA A 2 -41.20 34.36 -46.33
CA ALA A 2 -41.21 34.34 -44.87
C ALA A 2 -42.07 33.18 -44.33
N GLU A 3 -41.46 32.00 -44.22
CA GLU A 3 -41.94 30.91 -43.36
C GLU A 3 -41.44 31.15 -41.93
N LEU A 4 -42.38 31.08 -40.99
CA LEU A 4 -42.18 31.25 -39.56
C LEU A 4 -41.54 29.99 -38.96
N GLY A 5 -40.41 30.17 -38.28
CA GLY A 5 -39.67 29.12 -37.60
C GLY A 5 -40.39 28.56 -36.38
N ALA A 6 -40.39 27.23 -36.28
CA ALA A 6 -40.70 26.48 -35.07
C ALA A 6 -39.52 26.59 -34.09
N GLY A 7 -39.75 27.17 -32.91
CA GLY A 7 -38.81 27.14 -31.79
C GLY A 7 -39.05 25.89 -30.94
N SER A 8 -38.15 24.91 -31.05
CA SER A 8 -38.07 23.77 -30.13
C SER A 8 -37.23 24.17 -28.92
N LEU A 9 -37.83 24.26 -27.74
CA LEU A 9 -37.10 24.37 -26.46
C LEU A 9 -36.44 23.03 -26.13
N PRO A 10 -35.16 22.98 -25.72
CA PRO A 10 -34.59 21.78 -25.15
C PRO A 10 -34.94 21.71 -23.66
N LEU A 11 -35.92 20.88 -23.32
CA LEU A 11 -36.09 20.34 -21.96
C LEU A 11 -35.08 19.20 -21.79
N GLY A 12 -33.89 19.54 -21.27
CA GLY A 12 -32.97 18.57 -20.70
C GLY A 12 -32.93 18.78 -19.19
N GLU A 13 -33.29 17.77 -18.41
CA GLU A 13 -32.98 17.74 -16.97
C GLU A 13 -31.46 17.91 -16.75
N PRO A 14 -31.01 18.58 -15.67
CA PRO A 14 -29.59 18.71 -15.41
C PRO A 14 -29.05 17.34 -15.00
N ALA A 15 -28.33 16.71 -15.92
CA ALA A 15 -27.46 15.59 -15.62
C ALA A 15 -26.55 15.96 -14.43
N PHE A 16 -26.42 15.05 -13.47
CA PHE A 16 -25.44 15.14 -12.39
C PHE A 16 -24.10 15.56 -12.99
N SER A 17 -23.62 16.77 -12.68
CA SER A 17 -22.37 17.25 -13.27
C SER A 17 -21.24 16.35 -12.79
N TYR A 18 -20.31 15.97 -13.67
CA TYR A 18 -19.11 15.19 -13.30
C TYR A 18 -18.40 15.75 -12.05
N GLN A 19 -18.46 17.06 -11.84
CA GLN A 19 -17.94 17.75 -10.65
C GLN A 19 -18.62 17.31 -9.34
N GLN A 20 -19.95 17.22 -9.31
CA GLN A 20 -20.69 16.78 -8.11
C GLN A 20 -20.41 15.31 -7.74
N GLU A 21 -20.21 14.45 -8.74
CA GLU A 21 -19.84 13.06 -8.50
C GLU A 21 -18.40 12.96 -7.95
N GLN A 22 -17.48 13.77 -8.47
CA GLN A 22 -16.12 13.84 -7.98
C GLN A 22 -16.07 14.38 -6.53
N GLU A 23 -16.82 15.44 -6.20
CA GLU A 23 -16.92 15.96 -4.84
C GLU A 23 -17.49 14.95 -3.85
N LEU A 24 -18.55 14.22 -4.25
CA LEU A 24 -19.10 13.13 -3.45
C LEU A 24 -18.05 12.05 -3.19
N ASN A 25 -17.33 11.62 -4.23
CA ASN A 25 -16.30 10.59 -4.10
C ASN A 25 -15.17 11.02 -3.15
N GLU A 26 -14.70 12.26 -3.25
CA GLU A 26 -13.67 12.77 -2.35
C GLU A 26 -14.15 12.89 -0.90
N ARG A 27 -15.40 13.35 -0.68
CA ARG A 27 -15.98 13.39 0.67
C ARG A 27 -16.14 11.99 1.28
N LEU A 28 -16.64 11.02 0.51
CA LEU A 28 -16.79 9.65 0.98
C LEU A 28 -15.44 8.98 1.28
N LYS A 29 -14.41 9.20 0.46
CA LYS A 29 -13.04 8.73 0.75
C LYS A 29 -12.48 9.34 2.02
N ARG A 30 -12.75 10.64 2.27
CA ARG A 30 -12.31 11.32 3.49
C ARG A 30 -12.99 10.77 4.75
N LEU A 31 -14.31 10.56 4.69
CA LEU A 31 -15.09 10.05 5.82
C LEU A 31 -14.85 8.56 6.08
N TYR A 32 -14.72 7.76 5.01
CA TYR A 32 -14.69 6.31 5.07
C TYR A 32 -13.45 5.72 4.36
N PRO A 33 -12.22 6.12 4.73
CA PRO A 33 -11.00 5.78 3.99
C PRO A 33 -10.62 4.29 4.03
N ALA A 34 -11.24 3.51 4.91
CA ALA A 34 -11.02 2.07 5.04
C ALA A 34 -11.99 1.22 4.20
N VAL A 35 -13.00 1.84 3.58
CA VAL A 35 -13.99 1.13 2.77
C VAL A 35 -13.43 0.85 1.37
N ASN A 36 -13.41 -0.42 1.00
CA ASN A 36 -13.20 -0.83 -0.39
C ASN A 36 -14.55 -0.87 -1.11
N GLU A 37 -14.86 0.16 -1.90
CA GLU A 37 -16.14 0.26 -2.61
C GLU A 37 -16.30 -0.77 -3.73
N GLU A 38 -15.24 -1.43 -4.19
CA GLU A 38 -15.34 -2.56 -5.15
C GLU A 38 -15.89 -3.83 -4.48
N GLU A 39 -15.54 -4.05 -3.20
CA GLU A 39 -16.02 -5.21 -2.41
C GLU A 39 -17.35 -4.89 -1.70
N THR A 40 -17.44 -3.71 -1.08
CA THR A 40 -18.60 -3.26 -0.29
C THR A 40 -18.96 -1.82 -0.63
N PRO A 41 -19.77 -1.59 -1.68
CA PRO A 41 -20.15 -0.25 -2.11
C PRO A 41 -20.91 0.53 -1.04
N LEU A 42 -20.69 1.84 -0.95
CA LEU A 42 -21.43 2.70 -0.03
C LEU A 42 -22.86 2.98 -0.55
N PRO A 43 -23.85 3.17 0.36
CA PRO A 43 -25.15 3.70 -0.01
C PRO A 43 -25.03 5.15 -0.47
N ARG A 44 -25.48 5.42 -1.70
CA ARG A 44 -25.39 6.74 -2.35
C ARG A 44 -26.75 7.31 -2.76
N SER A 45 -27.79 6.49 -2.80
CA SER A 45 -29.16 6.91 -3.13
C SER A 45 -30.18 5.90 -2.62
N TRP A 46 -31.47 6.25 -2.68
CA TRP A 46 -32.56 5.33 -2.42
C TRP A 46 -32.72 4.31 -3.54
N SER A 47 -33.04 3.07 -3.18
CA SER A 47 -33.20 1.99 -4.15
C SER A 47 -34.51 2.13 -4.93
N PRO A 48 -34.50 2.24 -6.28
CA PRO A 48 -35.72 2.23 -7.06
C PRO A 48 -36.40 0.86 -7.06
N LYS A 49 -35.65 -0.20 -6.73
CA LYS A 49 -36.12 -1.60 -6.68
C LYS A 49 -36.60 -1.99 -5.28
N ASP A 50 -35.91 -1.53 -4.24
CA ASP A 50 -36.15 -1.94 -2.85
C ASP A 50 -36.96 -0.89 -2.07
N LYS A 51 -38.22 -0.74 -2.49
CA LYS A 51 -39.19 0.19 -1.91
C LYS A 51 -40.61 -0.34 -2.04
N TYR A 52 -41.52 0.16 -1.20
CA TYR A 52 -42.94 -0.12 -1.39
C TYR A 52 -43.56 0.72 -2.52
N SER A 53 -44.69 0.25 -3.07
CA SER A 53 -45.32 0.84 -4.26
C SER A 53 -45.80 2.28 -4.05
N TYR A 54 -46.10 2.68 -2.82
CA TYR A 54 -46.51 4.04 -2.45
C TYR A 54 -45.35 5.04 -2.27
N ILE A 55 -44.12 4.62 -2.50
CA ILE A 55 -42.97 5.53 -2.57
C ILE A 55 -42.70 5.92 -4.02
N GLY A 56 -42.61 7.22 -4.26
CA GLY A 56 -42.01 7.79 -5.46
C GLY A 56 -40.62 8.36 -5.16
N LEU A 57 -39.73 8.26 -6.15
CA LEU A 57 -38.37 8.78 -6.07
C LEU A 57 -38.17 9.84 -7.16
N SER A 58 -37.38 10.86 -6.85
CA SER A 58 -36.99 11.94 -7.78
C SER A 58 -35.62 12.49 -7.39
N GLN A 59 -35.09 13.47 -8.14
CA GLN A 59 -33.79 14.09 -7.87
C GLN A 59 -32.67 13.06 -7.73
N ASN A 60 -32.46 12.25 -8.79
CA ASN A 60 -31.45 11.19 -8.80
C ASN A 60 -31.63 10.18 -7.66
N ASN A 61 -32.89 9.86 -7.33
CA ASN A 61 -33.28 8.97 -6.24
C ASN A 61 -32.83 9.42 -4.85
N LEU A 62 -32.64 10.73 -4.62
CA LEU A 62 -32.37 11.29 -3.29
C LEU A 62 -33.64 11.81 -2.60
N ARG A 63 -34.63 12.26 -3.39
CA ARG A 63 -35.92 12.74 -2.89
C ARG A 63 -36.95 11.63 -2.86
N VAL A 64 -37.54 11.40 -1.69
CA VAL A 64 -38.63 10.46 -1.43
C VAL A 64 -39.93 11.25 -1.28
N HIS A 65 -40.98 10.85 -1.97
CA HIS A 65 -42.32 11.42 -1.79
C HIS A 65 -43.38 10.33 -1.66
N TYR A 66 -44.36 10.55 -0.78
CA TYR A 66 -45.47 9.63 -0.59
C TYR A 66 -46.55 9.84 -1.65
N LYS A 67 -47.00 8.74 -2.28
CA LYS A 67 -48.05 8.74 -3.32
C LYS A 67 -49.19 7.76 -3.05
N GLY A 68 -49.28 7.23 -1.82
CA GLY A 68 -50.38 6.36 -1.39
C GLY A 68 -51.60 7.15 -0.91
N HIS A 69 -52.61 6.44 -0.40
CA HIS A 69 -53.85 7.05 0.11
C HIS A 69 -53.72 7.61 1.54
N GLY A 70 -52.87 6.98 2.38
CA GLY A 70 -52.63 7.37 3.76
C GLY A 70 -53.89 7.43 4.64
N LYS A 71 -54.77 6.43 4.58
CA LYS A 71 -55.99 6.38 5.41
C LYS A 71 -55.72 5.86 6.82
N ASN A 72 -54.78 4.93 6.96
CA ASN A 72 -54.40 4.35 8.24
C ASN A 72 -52.97 3.78 8.18
N HIS A 73 -52.49 3.24 9.30
CA HIS A 73 -51.14 2.70 9.44
C HIS A 73 -50.79 1.55 8.46
N LYS A 74 -51.77 0.94 7.78
CA LYS A 74 -51.52 -0.11 6.77
C LYS A 74 -51.07 0.46 5.43
N ASP A 75 -51.20 1.78 5.25
CA ASP A 75 -50.76 2.51 4.07
C ASP A 75 -49.33 3.08 4.23
N ALA A 76 -48.63 2.74 5.32
CA ALA A 76 -47.23 3.09 5.54
C ALA A 76 -46.33 2.47 4.47
N ALA A 77 -45.34 3.21 3.99
CA ALA A 77 -44.49 2.79 2.89
C ALA A 77 -43.05 3.23 3.14
N SER A 78 -42.11 2.32 2.94
CA SER A 78 -40.68 2.55 3.15
C SER A 78 -39.84 2.29 1.90
N VAL A 79 -38.62 2.82 1.93
CA VAL A 79 -37.57 2.59 0.96
C VAL A 79 -36.24 2.40 1.67
N ARG A 80 -35.44 1.42 1.22
CA ARG A 80 -34.04 1.24 1.62
C ARG A 80 -33.09 1.92 0.66
N ALA A 81 -31.89 2.26 1.12
CA ALA A 81 -30.79 2.66 0.24
C ALA A 81 -30.36 1.51 -0.71
N THR A 82 -29.52 1.82 -1.69
CA THR A 82 -29.04 0.83 -2.67
C THR A 82 -28.15 -0.26 -2.07
N HIS A 83 -27.41 0.04 -0.99
CA HIS A 83 -26.42 -0.84 -0.37
C HIS A 83 -26.52 -0.80 1.16
N PRO A 84 -26.12 -1.86 1.87
CA PRO A 84 -26.02 -1.84 3.32
C PRO A 84 -24.80 -1.01 3.73
N ILE A 85 -24.77 -0.57 4.98
CA ILE A 85 -23.62 0.15 5.54
C ILE A 85 -22.44 -0.83 5.70
N PRO A 86 -21.29 -0.59 5.04
CA PRO A 86 -20.10 -1.41 5.22
C PRO A 86 -19.53 -1.28 6.64
N ALA A 87 -19.14 -2.41 7.25
CA ALA A 87 -18.51 -2.42 8.58
C ALA A 87 -17.22 -1.58 8.63
N ALA A 88 -16.50 -1.52 7.51
CA ALA A 88 -15.26 -0.74 7.34
C ALA A 88 -15.47 0.79 7.45
N CYS A 89 -16.72 1.28 7.49
CA CYS A 89 -16.97 2.69 7.82
C CYS A 89 -16.50 3.03 9.24
N GLY A 90 -16.58 2.08 10.18
CA GLY A 90 -16.40 2.33 11.61
C GLY A 90 -17.55 3.12 12.21
N ILE A 91 -17.73 4.36 11.76
CA ILE A 91 -18.89 5.20 12.02
C ILE A 91 -19.47 5.57 10.66
N TYR A 92 -20.78 5.46 10.49
CA TYR A 92 -21.48 5.86 9.26
C TYR A 92 -22.55 6.90 9.59
N TYR A 93 -22.72 7.90 8.72
CA TYR A 93 -23.65 9.00 8.93
C TYR A 93 -24.37 9.39 7.64
N PHE A 94 -25.68 9.66 7.75
CA PHE A 94 -26.49 10.26 6.70
C PHE A 94 -27.53 11.21 7.31
N GLU A 95 -27.99 12.17 6.53
CA GLU A 95 -29.02 13.14 6.94
C GLU A 95 -30.25 13.06 6.04
N VAL A 96 -31.40 13.36 6.62
CA VAL A 96 -32.68 13.45 5.92
C VAL A 96 -33.32 14.79 6.25
N LYS A 97 -33.49 15.63 5.22
CA LYS A 97 -34.18 16.91 5.31
C LYS A 97 -35.67 16.72 5.07
N ILE A 98 -36.49 17.22 5.97
CA ILE A 98 -37.95 17.20 5.82
C ILE A 98 -38.35 18.37 4.91
N VAL A 99 -38.63 18.06 3.64
CA VAL A 99 -39.07 19.06 2.66
C VAL A 99 -40.52 19.48 2.92
N SER A 100 -41.36 18.51 3.25
CA SER A 100 -42.77 18.74 3.60
C SER A 100 -43.23 17.62 4.52
N LYS A 101 -43.87 17.98 5.63
CA LYS A 101 -44.50 17.03 6.55
C LYS A 101 -45.80 16.43 5.99
N GLY A 102 -46.28 16.93 4.85
CA GLY A 102 -47.58 16.54 4.33
C GLY A 102 -48.72 16.85 5.29
N ARG A 103 -49.70 15.94 5.34
CA ARG A 103 -50.89 16.10 6.17
C ARG A 103 -50.59 15.93 7.65
N ASP A 104 -50.07 14.77 8.04
CA ASP A 104 -49.94 14.39 9.46
C ASP A 104 -48.47 14.29 9.91
N GLY A 105 -47.52 14.05 9.00
CA GLY A 105 -46.10 13.96 9.34
C GLY A 105 -45.68 12.63 9.96
N TYR A 106 -46.36 11.54 9.62
CA TYR A 106 -46.04 10.17 10.03
C TYR A 106 -44.82 9.65 9.24
N MET A 107 -43.67 10.22 9.55
CA MET A 107 -42.39 9.97 8.88
C MET A 107 -41.44 9.26 9.84
N GLY A 108 -40.91 8.11 9.43
CA GLY A 108 -39.89 7.38 10.18
C GLY A 108 -38.56 7.40 9.46
N ILE A 109 -37.48 7.70 10.18
CA ILE A 109 -36.10 7.69 9.66
C ILE A 109 -35.31 6.68 10.46
N GLY A 110 -34.52 5.83 9.81
CA GLY A 110 -33.66 4.91 10.52
C GLY A 110 -33.02 3.84 9.65
N LEU A 111 -33.10 2.60 10.11
CA LEU A 111 -32.33 1.46 9.59
C LEU A 111 -33.20 0.23 9.44
N SER A 112 -32.93 -0.60 8.43
CA SER A 112 -33.56 -1.93 8.34
C SER A 112 -32.67 -2.96 7.65
N ALA A 113 -32.79 -4.23 8.04
CA ALA A 113 -32.11 -5.32 7.36
C ALA A 113 -32.74 -5.64 5.99
N GLN A 114 -31.99 -6.37 5.16
CA GLN A 114 -32.47 -6.87 3.87
C GLN A 114 -33.74 -7.72 4.07
N GLY A 115 -34.75 -7.50 3.23
CA GLY A 115 -35.97 -8.33 3.21
C GLY A 115 -37.01 -7.98 4.29
N VAL A 116 -36.72 -7.02 5.18
CA VAL A 116 -37.76 -6.43 6.05
C VAL A 116 -38.89 -5.88 5.19
N ASN A 117 -40.14 -6.02 5.64
CA ASN A 117 -41.34 -5.58 4.93
C ASN A 117 -41.34 -4.05 4.75
N MET A 118 -41.47 -3.59 3.52
CA MET A 118 -41.48 -2.16 3.18
C MET A 118 -42.87 -1.51 3.28
N ASN A 119 -43.95 -2.26 3.53
CA ASN A 119 -45.29 -1.69 3.80
C ASN A 119 -45.47 -1.31 5.29
N ARG A 120 -44.43 -0.74 5.89
CA ARG A 120 -44.28 -0.46 7.33
C ARG A 120 -43.35 0.72 7.50
N LEU A 121 -43.47 1.48 8.59
CA LEU A 121 -42.46 2.47 8.97
C LEU A 121 -41.24 1.78 9.59
N PRO A 122 -40.03 2.37 9.48
CA PRO A 122 -38.82 1.86 10.13
C PRO A 122 -39.03 1.67 11.63
N GLY A 123 -38.55 0.57 12.20
CA GLY A 123 -38.69 0.26 13.62
C GLY A 123 -39.83 -0.67 14.00
N TRP A 124 -40.91 -0.75 13.20
CA TRP A 124 -42.10 -1.51 13.58
C TRP A 124 -41.98 -3.04 13.50
N ASP A 125 -41.07 -3.52 12.67
CA ASP A 125 -40.86 -4.95 12.41
C ASP A 125 -39.48 -5.39 12.89
N LYS A 126 -39.28 -6.69 13.12
CA LYS A 126 -37.99 -7.26 13.53
C LYS A 126 -36.87 -6.87 12.57
N HIS A 127 -35.69 -6.56 13.13
CA HIS A 127 -34.51 -6.08 12.40
C HIS A 127 -34.74 -4.75 11.67
N SER A 128 -35.64 -3.92 12.21
CA SER A 128 -35.92 -2.55 11.77
C SER A 128 -35.82 -1.62 12.98
N TYR A 129 -35.32 -0.42 12.76
CA TYR A 129 -35.04 0.59 13.79
C TYR A 129 -35.42 1.96 13.24
N GLY A 130 -36.15 2.78 13.99
CA GLY A 130 -36.63 4.06 13.47
C GLY A 130 -36.93 5.12 14.53
N TYR A 131 -36.78 6.37 14.14
CA TYR A 131 -37.16 7.56 14.89
C TYR A 131 -38.26 8.32 14.13
N HIS A 132 -39.39 8.57 14.81
CA HIS A 132 -40.63 9.01 14.16
C HIS A 132 -40.94 10.48 14.47
N GLY A 133 -41.43 11.20 13.46
CA GLY A 133 -41.55 12.66 13.48
C GLY A 133 -42.76 13.20 14.22
N ASP A 134 -43.84 12.45 14.26
CA ASP A 134 -45.13 12.84 14.84
C ASP A 134 -45.14 12.78 16.37
N ASP A 135 -44.44 11.80 16.95
CA ASP A 135 -44.41 11.55 18.39
C ASP A 135 -43.02 11.71 19.02
N GLY A 136 -41.96 11.78 18.22
CA GLY A 136 -40.58 11.83 18.72
C GLY A 136 -40.10 10.53 19.36
N HIS A 137 -40.80 9.40 19.12
CA HIS A 137 -40.45 8.12 19.72
C HIS A 137 -39.44 7.35 18.86
N SER A 138 -38.66 6.52 19.54
CA SER A 138 -37.81 5.49 18.92
C SER A 138 -38.53 4.15 18.90
N PHE A 139 -38.38 3.42 17.80
CA PHE A 139 -39.00 2.13 17.56
C PHE A 139 -37.90 1.10 17.26
N CYS A 140 -37.72 0.15 18.17
CA CYS A 140 -36.67 -0.87 18.10
C CYS A 140 -37.29 -2.25 17.88
N SER A 141 -37.38 -2.68 16.62
CA SER A 141 -37.94 -3.99 16.25
C SER A 141 -39.31 -4.30 16.86
N SER A 142 -40.13 -3.27 17.07
CA SER A 142 -41.39 -3.29 17.80
C SER A 142 -42.34 -2.20 17.29
N GLY A 143 -43.62 -2.52 17.19
CA GLY A 143 -44.66 -1.53 16.88
C GLY A 143 -45.01 -0.59 18.04
N THR A 144 -44.40 -0.77 19.21
CA THR A 144 -44.56 0.12 20.37
C THR A 144 -43.32 0.99 20.52
N GLY A 145 -43.49 2.30 20.33
CA GLY A 145 -42.41 3.28 20.45
C GLY A 145 -42.06 3.58 21.91
N GLN A 146 -40.86 4.10 22.13
CA GLN A 146 -40.39 4.62 23.42
C GLN A 146 -40.03 6.11 23.29
N PRO A 147 -40.33 6.95 24.29
CA PRO A 147 -39.89 8.34 24.28
C PRO A 147 -38.38 8.44 24.07
N TYR A 148 -37.95 9.27 23.13
CA TYR A 148 -36.53 9.38 22.77
C TYR A 148 -36.12 10.83 22.51
N GLY A 149 -36.76 11.49 21.54
CA GLY A 149 -36.36 12.81 21.08
C GLY A 149 -37.57 13.73 20.84
N PRO A 150 -37.32 14.99 20.45
CA PRO A 150 -38.38 15.92 20.09
C PRO A 150 -38.99 15.60 18.73
N THR A 151 -40.30 15.77 18.56
CA THR A 151 -40.97 15.71 17.24
C THR A 151 -40.25 16.55 16.19
N PHE A 152 -40.31 16.16 14.92
CA PHE A 152 -39.68 16.87 13.81
C PHE A 152 -40.62 17.08 12.63
N THR A 153 -40.40 18.17 11.90
CA THR A 153 -41.35 18.65 10.90
C THR A 153 -40.69 19.36 9.72
N THR A 154 -41.50 19.97 8.86
CA THR A 154 -41.03 20.69 7.66
C THR A 154 -39.92 21.68 8.00
N GLY A 155 -38.79 21.56 7.29
CA GLY A 155 -37.60 22.36 7.48
C GLY A 155 -36.52 21.73 8.35
N ASP A 156 -36.87 20.77 9.22
CA ASP A 156 -35.90 20.08 10.07
C ASP A 156 -34.98 19.16 9.26
N VAL A 157 -33.75 18.99 9.73
CA VAL A 157 -32.76 18.02 9.25
C VAL A 157 -32.50 17.00 10.35
N ILE A 158 -32.74 15.73 10.05
CA ILE A 158 -32.55 14.62 10.98
C ILE A 158 -31.40 13.76 10.49
N GLY A 159 -30.35 13.66 11.29
CA GLY A 159 -29.23 12.76 11.04
C GLY A 159 -29.38 11.43 11.74
N CYS A 160 -28.77 10.40 11.18
CA CYS A 160 -28.69 9.06 11.75
C CYS A 160 -27.23 8.61 11.73
N CYS A 161 -26.64 8.48 12.92
CA CYS A 161 -25.25 8.06 13.10
C CYS A 161 -25.21 6.63 13.62
N VAL A 162 -24.54 5.76 12.86
CA VAL A 162 -24.36 4.34 13.18
C VAL A 162 -22.91 4.11 13.56
N ASN A 163 -22.66 3.73 14.81
CA ASN A 163 -21.35 3.36 15.29
C ASN A 163 -21.20 1.83 15.26
N LEU A 164 -20.43 1.33 14.29
CA LEU A 164 -20.16 -0.09 14.04
C LEU A 164 -19.03 -0.63 14.92
N ILE A 165 -18.43 0.21 15.77
CA ILE A 165 -17.42 -0.21 16.75
C ILE A 165 -18.08 -0.81 17.98
N ASN A 166 -19.12 -0.14 18.49
CA ASN A 166 -19.87 -0.54 19.66
C ASN A 166 -21.33 -0.93 19.35
N ASN A 167 -21.69 -1.00 18.06
CA ASN A 167 -23.00 -1.39 17.56
C ASN A 167 -24.16 -0.52 18.10
N THR A 168 -23.93 0.80 18.18
CA THR A 168 -24.93 1.77 18.63
C THR A 168 -25.42 2.67 17.50
N CYS A 169 -26.59 3.28 17.69
CA CYS A 169 -27.09 4.34 16.81
C CYS A 169 -27.67 5.49 17.63
N PHE A 170 -27.38 6.72 17.20
CA PHE A 170 -28.01 7.93 17.70
C PHE A 170 -28.49 8.80 16.54
N TYR A 171 -29.46 9.66 16.82
CA TYR A 171 -29.96 10.63 15.86
C TYR A 171 -29.48 12.04 16.20
N THR A 172 -29.48 12.90 15.19
CA THR A 172 -29.26 14.34 15.36
C THR A 172 -30.49 15.08 14.87
N LYS A 173 -30.75 16.25 15.43
CA LYS A 173 -31.74 17.20 14.90
C LYS A 173 -31.07 18.55 14.71
N ASN A 174 -31.07 19.05 13.48
CA ASN A 174 -30.51 20.35 13.10
C ASN A 174 -29.07 20.54 13.63
N GLY A 175 -28.24 19.50 13.51
CA GLY A 175 -26.84 19.51 13.93
C GLY A 175 -26.59 19.23 15.41
N ILE A 176 -27.62 18.90 16.20
CA ILE A 176 -27.48 18.61 17.64
C ILE A 176 -27.75 17.11 17.88
N SER A 177 -26.83 16.42 18.56
CA SER A 177 -27.00 15.01 18.95
C SER A 177 -28.10 14.84 19.99
N LEU A 178 -28.92 13.80 19.81
CA LEU A 178 -30.05 13.45 20.70
C LEU A 178 -29.71 12.28 21.66
N GLY A 179 -28.47 11.81 21.67
CA GLY A 179 -28.05 10.65 22.47
C GLY A 179 -28.46 9.31 21.86
N VAL A 180 -27.95 8.21 22.42
CA VAL A 180 -28.11 6.86 21.87
C VAL A 180 -29.58 6.41 21.88
N ALA A 181 -30.09 6.02 20.71
CA ALA A 181 -31.42 5.46 20.53
C ALA A 181 -31.43 3.93 20.63
N PHE A 182 -30.41 3.29 20.05
CA PHE A 182 -30.34 1.83 19.94
C PHE A 182 -28.93 1.32 20.28
N THR A 183 -28.88 0.16 20.92
CA THR A 183 -27.68 -0.64 21.17
C THR A 183 -27.81 -2.00 20.50
N ASP A 184 -26.72 -2.76 20.45
CA ASP A 184 -26.71 -4.16 19.99
C ASP A 184 -27.25 -4.32 18.56
N LEU A 185 -26.97 -3.35 17.70
CA LEU A 185 -27.43 -3.37 16.31
C LEU A 185 -26.80 -4.53 15.54
N PRO A 186 -27.60 -5.26 14.73
CA PRO A 186 -27.07 -6.26 13.83
C PRO A 186 -26.26 -5.60 12.69
N PRO A 187 -25.33 -6.32 12.06
CA PRO A 187 -24.59 -5.82 10.91
C PRO A 187 -25.48 -5.73 9.66
N ASN A 188 -24.94 -5.11 8.59
CA ASN A 188 -25.56 -5.03 7.26
C ASN A 188 -26.94 -4.36 7.23
N LEU A 189 -27.12 -3.32 8.05
CA LEU A 189 -28.30 -2.49 8.02
C LEU A 189 -28.24 -1.51 6.85
N TYR A 190 -29.39 -1.23 6.26
CA TYR A 190 -29.57 -0.21 5.23
C TYR A 190 -30.14 1.05 5.87
N PRO A 191 -29.70 2.25 5.47
CA PRO A 191 -30.49 3.46 5.66
C PRO A 191 -31.90 3.25 5.10
N THR A 192 -32.90 3.70 5.84
CA THR A 192 -34.31 3.53 5.50
C THR A 192 -35.11 4.77 5.90
N VAL A 193 -36.03 5.18 5.02
CA VAL A 193 -37.08 6.15 5.33
C VAL A 193 -38.44 5.51 5.08
N GLY A 194 -39.41 5.80 5.94
CA GLY A 194 -40.81 5.49 5.75
C GLY A 194 -41.69 6.73 5.83
N LEU A 195 -42.71 6.77 4.97
CA LEU A 195 -43.73 7.79 4.88
C LEU A 195 -45.11 7.12 4.91
N GLN A 196 -46.15 7.84 5.32
CA GLN A 196 -47.49 7.28 5.46
C GLN A 196 -48.61 8.21 4.96
N THR A 197 -48.41 9.54 4.90
CA THR A 197 -49.52 10.46 4.58
C THR A 197 -49.27 11.33 3.35
N PRO A 198 -50.34 11.71 2.61
CA PRO A 198 -50.21 12.52 1.41
C PRO A 198 -49.45 13.84 1.66
N GLY A 199 -48.57 14.18 0.72
CA GLY A 199 -47.78 15.40 0.75
C GLY A 199 -46.48 15.32 1.55
N GLU A 200 -46.16 14.17 2.17
CA GLU A 200 -44.87 13.93 2.82
C GLU A 200 -43.76 13.81 1.78
N ILE A 201 -42.71 14.61 1.97
CA ILE A 201 -41.55 14.67 1.08
C ILE A 201 -40.30 14.86 1.93
N VAL A 202 -39.26 14.06 1.67
CA VAL A 202 -37.95 14.19 2.31
C VAL A 202 -36.81 14.04 1.32
N ASP A 203 -35.68 14.67 1.60
CA ASP A 203 -34.44 14.57 0.82
C ASP A 203 -33.33 13.92 1.64
N ALA A 204 -32.64 12.94 1.07
CA ALA A 204 -31.47 12.34 1.71
C ALA A 204 -30.18 13.03 1.28
N ASN A 205 -29.27 13.13 2.24
CA ASN A 205 -27.87 13.43 2.05
C ASN A 205 -27.05 12.23 2.56
N PHE A 206 -26.48 11.46 1.64
CA PHE A 206 -25.54 10.37 1.92
C PHE A 206 -24.07 10.83 1.88
N GLY A 207 -23.83 12.14 1.82
CA GLY A 207 -22.51 12.76 1.61
C GLY A 207 -22.44 13.62 0.34
N GLN A 208 -23.53 13.77 -0.41
CA GLN A 208 -23.56 14.65 -1.58
C GLN A 208 -23.34 16.12 -1.21
N GLN A 209 -23.70 16.51 0.00
CA GLN A 209 -23.56 17.86 0.51
C GLN A 209 -22.91 17.82 1.90
N PRO A 210 -22.31 18.94 2.37
CA PRO A 210 -21.91 19.07 3.76
C PRO A 210 -23.05 18.71 4.72
N PHE A 211 -22.72 17.98 5.77
CA PHE A 211 -23.67 17.66 6.83
C PHE A 211 -23.90 18.87 7.74
N VAL A 212 -25.08 18.95 8.34
CA VAL A 212 -25.39 19.96 9.37
C VAL A 212 -24.70 19.60 10.68
N PHE A 213 -24.65 18.32 11.02
CA PHE A 213 -23.86 17.82 12.16
C PHE A 213 -22.37 17.73 11.80
N ASP A 214 -21.51 18.13 12.73
CA ASP A 214 -20.06 17.95 12.60
C ASP A 214 -19.66 16.49 12.89
N ILE A 215 -19.89 15.63 11.89
CA ILE A 215 -19.54 14.22 11.98
C ILE A 215 -18.03 13.99 12.03
N GLU A 216 -17.24 14.91 11.48
CA GLU A 216 -15.78 14.77 11.43
C GLU A 216 -15.16 14.96 12.82
N ASP A 217 -15.68 15.91 13.62
CA ASP A 217 -15.29 16.08 15.02
C ASP A 217 -15.62 14.82 15.85
N TYR A 218 -16.85 14.30 15.71
CA TYR A 218 -17.27 13.06 16.39
C TYR A 218 -16.40 11.85 15.99
N MET A 219 -16.07 11.69 14.71
CA MET A 219 -15.15 10.65 14.24
C MET A 219 -13.73 10.84 14.78
N SER A 220 -13.29 12.09 14.95
CA SER A 220 -11.96 12.42 15.46
C SER A 220 -11.83 12.06 16.95
N GLU A 221 -12.86 12.31 17.75
CA GLU A 221 -12.92 11.87 19.16
C GLU A 221 -12.80 10.33 19.27
N TRP A 222 -13.58 9.60 18.46
CA TRP A 222 -13.50 8.14 18.44
C TRP A 222 -12.15 7.62 17.97
N ARG A 223 -11.55 8.28 16.96
CA ARG A 223 -10.20 7.95 16.50
C ARG A 223 -9.18 8.13 17.62
N ALA A 224 -9.23 9.25 18.35
CA ALA A 224 -8.36 9.50 19.49
C ALA A 224 -8.56 8.45 20.59
N LYS A 225 -9.80 8.04 20.87
CA LYS A 225 -10.12 6.99 21.83
C LYS A 225 -9.54 5.62 21.43
N ILE A 226 -9.72 5.20 20.18
CA ILE A 226 -9.15 3.94 19.66
C ILE A 226 -7.62 3.99 19.71
N HIS A 227 -7.01 5.08 19.25
CA HIS A 227 -5.56 5.28 19.32
C HIS A 227 -5.05 5.20 20.76
N GLY A 228 -5.70 5.89 21.70
CA GLY A 228 -5.36 5.84 23.12
C GLY A 228 -5.38 4.41 23.67
N MET A 229 -6.41 3.62 23.34
CA MET A 229 -6.50 2.22 23.76
C MET A 229 -5.38 1.34 23.17
N ILE A 230 -4.99 1.59 21.92
CA ILE A 230 -3.88 0.86 21.27
C ILE A 230 -2.56 1.22 21.94
N THR A 231 -2.29 2.51 22.15
CA THR A 231 -1.05 2.98 22.77
C THR A 231 -0.94 2.55 24.23
N SER A 232 -2.04 2.51 24.97
CA SER A 232 -2.06 2.05 26.36
C SER A 232 -2.19 0.52 26.49
N PHE A 233 -2.27 -0.22 25.38
CA PHE A 233 -2.47 -1.66 25.45
C PHE A 233 -1.25 -2.30 26.14
N PRO A 234 -1.45 -3.05 27.24
CA PRO A 234 -0.35 -3.55 28.03
C PRO A 234 0.45 -4.57 27.22
N ILE A 235 1.70 -4.22 26.92
CA ILE A 235 2.69 -5.18 26.44
C ILE A 235 3.16 -5.92 27.70
N GLY A 236 2.87 -7.23 27.80
CA GLY A 236 3.12 -8.01 29.02
C GLY A 236 4.56 -7.89 29.55
N GLU A 237 4.74 -8.06 30.87
CA GLU A 237 5.96 -7.82 31.68
C GLU A 237 7.26 -8.53 31.25
N ARG A 238 7.30 -9.20 30.10
CA ARG A 238 8.55 -9.61 29.43
C ARG A 238 9.27 -8.39 28.83
N LEU A 239 9.29 -7.28 29.56
CA LEU A 239 9.67 -5.93 29.13
C LEU A 239 11.18 -5.77 28.83
N GLY A 240 11.99 -6.80 29.06
CA GLY A 240 13.35 -6.92 28.52
C GLY A 240 13.43 -7.68 27.19
N GLU A 241 12.51 -8.61 26.93
CA GLU A 241 12.52 -9.43 25.71
C GLU A 241 12.01 -8.64 24.49
N TRP A 242 10.95 -7.82 24.60
CA TRP A 242 10.46 -7.06 23.43
C TRP A 242 11.47 -6.00 22.96
N GLN A 243 12.20 -5.36 23.88
CA GLN A 243 13.25 -4.41 23.52
C GLN A 243 14.35 -5.13 22.72
N ALA A 244 14.79 -6.30 23.19
CA ALA A 244 15.74 -7.14 22.47
C ALA A 244 15.16 -7.64 21.12
N VAL A 245 13.87 -7.99 21.06
CA VAL A 245 13.19 -8.38 19.82
C VAL A 245 13.17 -7.22 18.83
N LEU A 246 12.79 -6.00 19.25
CA LEU A 246 12.81 -4.82 18.40
C LEU A 246 14.22 -4.48 17.92
N GLN A 247 15.21 -4.52 18.81
CA GLN A 247 16.61 -4.33 18.45
C GLN A 247 17.07 -5.37 17.43
N ASN A 248 16.70 -6.64 17.61
CA ASN A 248 16.99 -7.70 16.65
C ASN A 248 16.25 -7.51 15.31
N MET A 249 15.02 -7.02 15.32
CA MET A 249 14.23 -6.70 14.12
C MET A 249 14.88 -5.55 13.34
N VAL A 250 15.33 -4.50 14.02
CA VAL A 250 16.04 -3.37 13.40
C VAL A 250 17.42 -3.81 12.90
N SER A 251 18.19 -4.52 13.72
CA SER A 251 19.52 -5.03 13.34
C SER A 251 19.46 -5.95 12.12
N SER A 252 18.53 -6.92 12.11
CA SER A 252 18.33 -7.82 10.97
C SER A 252 17.88 -7.08 9.71
N TYR A 253 17.05 -6.05 9.82
CA TYR A 253 16.69 -5.18 8.69
C TYR A 253 17.91 -4.45 8.12
N LEU A 254 18.74 -3.84 8.98
CA LEU A 254 19.94 -3.12 8.56
C LEU A 254 20.93 -4.04 7.84
N VAL A 255 21.15 -5.23 8.38
CA VAL A 255 22.03 -6.26 7.79
C VAL A 255 21.46 -6.77 6.47
N HIS A 256 20.16 -7.07 6.41
CA HIS A 256 19.47 -7.56 5.21
C HIS A 256 19.65 -6.59 4.04
N HIS A 257 19.44 -5.29 4.26
CA HIS A 257 19.59 -4.26 3.23
C HIS A 257 21.03 -3.78 2.98
N GLY A 258 22.02 -4.33 3.69
CA GLY A 258 23.43 -4.02 3.44
C GLY A 258 23.91 -2.71 4.08
N TYR A 259 23.17 -2.14 5.04
CA TYR A 259 23.54 -0.94 5.79
C TYR A 259 24.61 -1.24 6.84
N CYS A 260 25.75 -1.80 6.41
CA CYS A 260 26.81 -2.33 7.28
C CYS A 260 27.32 -1.33 8.34
N ALA A 261 27.61 -0.08 7.95
CA ALA A 261 28.14 0.93 8.86
C ALA A 261 27.13 1.23 9.98
N THR A 262 25.86 1.45 9.60
CA THR A 262 24.75 1.67 10.52
C THR A 262 24.47 0.46 11.39
N ALA A 263 24.45 -0.75 10.83
CA ALA A 263 24.27 -2.00 11.57
C ALA A 263 25.38 -2.19 12.61
N THR A 264 26.63 -1.87 12.27
CA THR A 264 27.77 -1.98 13.18
C THR A 264 27.68 -0.95 14.31
N ALA A 265 27.33 0.29 13.99
CA ALA A 265 27.13 1.34 14.99
C ALA A 265 25.96 1.00 15.94
N PHE A 266 24.85 0.53 15.38
CA PHE A 266 23.68 0.08 16.13
C PHE A 266 24.03 -1.09 17.05
N ALA A 267 24.69 -2.12 16.51
CA ALA A 267 25.12 -3.30 17.26
C ALA A 267 26.02 -2.96 18.46
N ARG A 268 26.92 -1.98 18.31
CA ARG A 268 27.74 -1.47 19.42
C ARG A 268 26.91 -0.75 20.48
N ALA A 269 25.92 0.03 20.06
CA ALA A 269 25.08 0.81 20.97
C ALA A 269 24.06 -0.05 21.74
N THR A 270 23.60 -1.15 21.15
CA THR A 270 22.58 -2.04 21.73
C THR A 270 23.12 -3.36 22.26
N GLU A 271 24.44 -3.57 22.21
CA GLU A 271 25.12 -4.82 22.58
C GLU A 271 24.57 -6.07 21.83
N THR A 272 23.99 -5.87 20.63
CA THR A 272 23.46 -6.98 19.81
C THR A 272 24.55 -7.54 18.89
N THR A 273 24.51 -8.85 18.62
CA THR A 273 25.44 -9.49 17.69
C THR A 273 24.92 -9.52 16.26
N ILE A 274 25.79 -9.27 15.29
CA ILE A 274 25.49 -9.44 13.86
C ILE A 274 25.74 -10.89 13.50
N GLN A 275 24.71 -11.59 13.01
CA GLN A 275 24.80 -13.02 12.69
C GLN A 275 25.50 -13.31 11.35
N GLU A 276 25.45 -12.37 10.40
CA GLU A 276 26.03 -12.55 9.07
C GLU A 276 27.49 -12.06 9.02
N ASP A 277 28.34 -12.79 8.29
CA ASP A 277 29.72 -12.38 8.07
C ASP A 277 29.83 -11.06 7.30
N GLN A 278 30.79 -10.23 7.72
CA GLN A 278 30.99 -8.90 7.15
C GLN A 278 31.35 -8.93 5.65
N THR A 279 31.99 -10.00 5.18
CA THR A 279 32.32 -10.21 3.77
C THR A 279 31.06 -10.49 2.95
N SER A 280 30.15 -11.30 3.48
CA SER A 280 28.87 -11.61 2.85
C SER A 280 28.03 -10.34 2.65
N ILE A 281 27.93 -9.49 3.70
CA ILE A 281 27.21 -8.21 3.63
C ILE A 281 27.82 -7.30 2.54
N LYS A 282 29.15 -7.21 2.47
CA LYS A 282 29.86 -6.39 1.45
C LYS A 282 29.66 -6.92 0.04
N ASN A 283 29.66 -8.24 -0.14
CA ASN A 283 29.41 -8.89 -1.42
C ASN A 283 28.00 -8.56 -1.94
N ARG A 284 26.99 -8.71 -1.08
CA ARG A 284 25.60 -8.34 -1.41
C ARG A 284 25.48 -6.84 -1.70
N GLN A 285 26.08 -5.98 -0.87
CA GLN A 285 26.08 -4.53 -1.09
C GLN A 285 26.69 -4.15 -2.45
N ARG A 286 27.78 -4.81 -2.87
CA ARG A 286 28.39 -4.61 -4.19
C ARG A 286 27.43 -4.97 -5.32
N ILE A 287 26.76 -6.12 -5.23
CA ILE A 287 25.78 -6.57 -6.23
C ILE A 287 24.59 -5.61 -6.28
N GLN A 288 24.02 -5.25 -5.13
CA GLN A 288 22.90 -4.31 -5.04
C GLN A 288 23.26 -2.95 -5.66
N LYS A 289 24.47 -2.43 -5.38
CA LYS A 289 24.96 -1.18 -5.98
C LYS A 289 25.05 -1.26 -7.50
N LEU A 290 25.46 -2.40 -8.06
CA LEU A 290 25.51 -2.59 -9.52
C LEU A 290 24.10 -2.58 -10.13
N VAL A 291 23.13 -3.28 -9.53
CA VAL A 291 21.73 -3.29 -9.99
C VAL A 291 21.12 -1.89 -9.94
N LEU A 292 21.24 -1.20 -8.80
CA LEU A 292 20.68 0.14 -8.60
C LEU A 292 21.34 1.19 -9.52
N ALA A 293 22.62 1.01 -9.87
CA ALA A 293 23.32 1.84 -10.84
C ALA A 293 22.93 1.54 -12.31
N GLY A 294 22.09 0.53 -12.57
CA GLY A 294 21.71 0.11 -13.91
C GLY A 294 22.78 -0.70 -14.65
N ARG A 295 23.80 -1.22 -13.93
CA ARG A 295 24.86 -2.10 -14.46
C ARG A 295 24.49 -3.56 -14.22
N VAL A 296 23.37 -3.98 -14.81
CA VAL A 296 22.74 -5.27 -14.48
C VAL A 296 23.56 -6.44 -15.03
N GLY A 297 24.22 -6.28 -16.18
CA GLY A 297 25.13 -7.31 -16.71
C GLY A 297 26.24 -7.65 -15.72
N GLU A 298 26.91 -6.64 -15.18
CA GLU A 298 27.95 -6.83 -14.16
C GLU A 298 27.40 -7.37 -12.84
N ALA A 299 26.16 -7.04 -12.49
CA ALA A 299 25.51 -7.61 -11.31
C ALA A 299 25.27 -9.11 -11.47
N ILE A 300 24.88 -9.56 -12.68
CA ILE A 300 24.72 -10.99 -13.00
C ILE A 300 26.07 -11.70 -12.90
N ASP A 301 27.12 -11.16 -13.52
CA ASP A 301 28.46 -11.75 -13.49
C ASP A 301 29.01 -11.84 -12.05
N ALA A 302 28.89 -10.75 -11.29
CA ALA A 302 29.30 -10.72 -9.88
C ALA A 302 28.52 -11.73 -9.04
N THR A 303 27.22 -11.93 -9.32
CA THR A 303 26.40 -12.92 -8.63
C THR A 303 26.86 -14.34 -8.97
N GLN A 304 27.13 -14.65 -10.24
CA GLN A 304 27.62 -15.98 -10.64
C GLN A 304 29.01 -16.30 -10.06
N GLN A 305 29.87 -15.29 -9.95
CA GLN A 305 31.21 -15.44 -9.37
C GLN A 305 31.16 -15.65 -7.84
N LEU A 306 30.36 -14.86 -7.13
CA LEU A 306 30.30 -14.87 -5.66
C LEU A 306 29.36 -15.94 -5.11
N TYR A 307 28.33 -16.33 -5.88
CA TYR A 307 27.30 -17.30 -5.52
C TYR A 307 27.04 -18.29 -6.69
N PRO A 308 28.00 -19.20 -6.98
CA PRO A 308 27.89 -20.14 -8.09
C PRO A 308 26.61 -20.99 -8.02
N GLY A 309 25.97 -21.19 -9.16
CA GLY A 309 24.73 -21.96 -9.26
C GLY A 309 23.46 -21.21 -8.86
N LEU A 310 23.52 -20.07 -8.16
CA LEU A 310 22.30 -19.39 -7.67
C LEU A 310 21.30 -19.07 -8.79
N LEU A 311 21.78 -18.48 -9.88
CA LEU A 311 20.95 -18.09 -11.01
C LEU A 311 20.52 -19.28 -11.89
N GLU A 312 21.28 -20.37 -11.89
CA GLU A 312 20.95 -21.62 -12.59
C GLU A 312 19.78 -22.32 -11.91
N HIS A 313 19.77 -22.34 -10.57
CA HIS A 313 18.66 -22.88 -9.77
C HIS A 313 17.44 -21.94 -9.73
N ASN A 314 17.58 -20.67 -10.14
CA ASN A 314 16.52 -19.67 -10.15
C ASN A 314 16.30 -19.07 -11.55
N PRO A 315 15.80 -19.87 -12.52
CA PRO A 315 15.66 -19.43 -13.92
C PRO A 315 14.72 -18.23 -14.09
N ASN A 316 13.67 -18.11 -13.26
CA ASN A 316 12.76 -16.96 -13.28
C ASN A 316 13.48 -15.65 -12.88
N LEU A 317 14.33 -15.69 -11.85
CA LEU A 317 15.09 -14.52 -11.41
C LEU A 317 16.13 -14.11 -12.46
N LEU A 318 16.83 -15.09 -13.04
CA LEU A 318 17.76 -14.84 -14.15
C LEU A 318 17.05 -14.18 -15.33
N PHE A 319 15.86 -14.67 -15.68
CA PHE A 319 15.05 -14.06 -16.74
C PHE A 319 14.67 -12.61 -16.42
N MET A 320 14.19 -12.34 -15.19
CA MET A 320 13.89 -10.98 -14.76
C MET A 320 15.11 -10.05 -14.82
N LEU A 321 16.28 -10.53 -14.38
CA LEU A 321 17.55 -9.80 -14.47
C LEU A 321 17.92 -9.50 -15.93
N LYS A 322 17.76 -10.47 -16.83
CA LYS A 322 18.05 -10.28 -18.27
C LYS A 322 17.06 -9.34 -18.95
N CYS A 323 15.77 -9.40 -18.61
CA CYS A 323 14.79 -8.39 -19.05
C CYS A 323 15.18 -6.99 -18.58
N ARG A 324 15.59 -6.83 -17.32
CA ARG A 324 16.05 -5.53 -16.82
C ARG A 324 17.35 -5.08 -17.49
N GLN A 325 18.31 -5.98 -17.70
CA GLN A 325 19.53 -5.70 -18.44
C GLN A 325 19.22 -5.11 -19.81
N PHE A 326 18.27 -5.68 -20.55
CA PHE A 326 17.82 -5.14 -21.83
C PHE A 326 17.26 -3.71 -21.71
N VAL A 327 16.42 -3.43 -20.71
CA VAL A 327 15.89 -2.08 -20.46
C VAL A 327 17.02 -1.09 -20.14
N GLU A 328 18.03 -1.50 -19.38
CA GLU A 328 19.20 -0.65 -19.09
C GLU A 328 20.15 -0.50 -20.29
N MET A 329 20.17 -1.46 -21.21
CA MET A 329 20.86 -1.32 -22.50
C MET A 329 20.14 -0.29 -23.40
N VAL A 330 18.81 -0.28 -23.41
CA VAL A 330 18.00 0.76 -24.08
C VAL A 330 18.30 2.14 -23.48
N ASN A 331 18.37 2.22 -22.15
CA ASN A 331 18.71 3.44 -21.39
C ASN A 331 20.17 3.88 -21.56
N GLY A 332 21.06 2.98 -22.02
CA GLY A 332 22.48 3.24 -22.21
C GLY A 332 23.33 3.19 -20.93
N THR A 333 22.78 2.70 -19.81
CA THR A 333 23.49 2.62 -18.52
C THR A 333 24.23 1.30 -18.33
N ASP A 334 23.81 0.23 -19.00
CA ASP A 334 24.44 -1.09 -18.92
C ASP A 334 25.81 -1.13 -19.61
N SER A 335 26.73 -1.91 -19.06
CA SER A 335 28.14 -1.95 -19.49
C SER A 335 28.33 -2.50 -20.90
N GLU A 336 27.45 -3.39 -21.37
CA GLU A 336 27.53 -3.95 -22.73
C GLU A 336 27.38 -2.88 -23.82
N VAL A 337 26.67 -1.79 -23.54
CA VAL A 337 26.45 -0.69 -24.48
C VAL A 337 27.22 0.57 -24.11
N ARG A 338 27.43 0.82 -22.81
CA ARG A 338 28.12 2.02 -22.29
C ARG A 338 29.57 2.11 -22.75
N CYS A 339 30.28 0.99 -22.86
CA CYS A 339 31.65 0.98 -23.36
C CYS A 339 31.74 1.36 -24.86
N LEU A 340 30.67 1.13 -25.61
CA LEU A 340 30.58 1.45 -27.03
C LEU A 340 30.20 2.91 -27.24
N THR A 341 29.35 3.49 -26.40
CA THR A 341 28.93 4.90 -26.49
C THR A 341 30.04 5.91 -26.18
N VAL A 342 31.05 5.53 -25.37
CA VAL A 342 32.20 6.38 -25.03
C VAL A 342 33.27 6.42 -26.14
N ARG A 343 33.34 5.41 -27.01
CA ARG A 343 34.26 5.40 -28.16
C ARG A 343 33.54 5.87 -29.43
N SER A 344 33.54 7.18 -29.66
CA SER A 344 33.16 7.74 -30.97
C SER A 344 34.30 7.51 -31.99
N PRO A 345 34.04 7.02 -33.20
CA PRO A 345 35.04 6.90 -34.25
C PRO A 345 35.26 8.27 -34.90
N LYS A 346 36.33 8.97 -34.52
CA LYS A 346 36.97 9.96 -35.40
C LYS A 346 38.38 9.48 -35.70
N SER A 347 38.72 9.53 -36.99
CA SER A 347 39.93 9.08 -37.69
C SER A 347 40.18 7.57 -37.80
N GLN A 348 39.57 6.95 -38.82
CA GLN A 348 40.16 5.82 -39.54
C GLN A 348 40.73 6.35 -40.85
N ASP A 349 42.05 6.41 -40.95
CA ASP A 349 42.79 6.40 -42.22
C ASP A 349 44.03 5.52 -41.99
N SER A 350 44.02 4.30 -42.54
CA SER A 350 45.13 3.61 -43.23
C SER A 350 44.91 2.09 -43.29
N TYR A 351 45.12 1.54 -44.50
CA TYR A 351 44.86 0.17 -44.95
C TYR A 351 45.72 -0.93 -44.29
N PRO A 352 45.30 -2.22 -44.41
CA PRO A 352 45.97 -3.38 -43.82
C PRO A 352 46.97 -4.04 -44.79
N GLY A 353 48.09 -4.56 -44.26
CA GLY A 353 49.09 -5.27 -45.06
C GLY A 353 50.06 -6.13 -44.25
N SER A 354 49.60 -7.33 -43.86
CA SER A 354 50.33 -8.62 -43.74
C SER A 354 51.68 -8.68 -42.94
N PRO A 355 52.33 -9.85 -42.78
CA PRO A 355 52.26 -10.64 -41.55
C PRO A 355 53.63 -10.94 -40.89
N ASN A 356 53.57 -11.47 -39.65
CA ASN A 356 54.62 -12.19 -38.92
C ASN A 356 55.95 -11.48 -38.64
N LEU A 357 56.41 -11.59 -37.39
CA LEU A 357 57.70 -12.13 -36.95
C LEU A 357 58.09 -11.52 -35.59
N SER A 358 58.25 -12.39 -34.59
CA SER A 358 59.09 -12.09 -33.43
C SER A 358 60.50 -11.69 -33.88
N PRO A 359 61.21 -10.89 -33.07
CA PRO A 359 62.53 -11.35 -32.65
C PRO A 359 62.84 -11.12 -31.17
N ARG A 360 63.55 -12.10 -30.60
CA ARG A 360 64.38 -11.96 -29.39
C ARG A 360 65.63 -11.13 -29.69
N HIS A 361 66.18 -10.52 -28.63
CA HIS A 361 67.60 -10.30 -28.22
C HIS A 361 67.73 -8.92 -27.55
N ALA A 362 68.02 -8.85 -26.24
CA ALA A 362 69.35 -8.76 -25.58
C ALA A 362 70.06 -7.41 -25.84
N ALA A 363 70.80 -6.73 -24.97
CA ALA A 363 71.13 -6.76 -23.54
C ALA A 363 71.97 -5.48 -23.24
N SER A 364 72.01 -5.01 -21.98
CA SER A 364 73.12 -4.27 -21.30
C SER A 364 72.58 -3.85 -19.91
N GLY A 365 72.98 -4.42 -18.76
CA GLY A 365 74.29 -4.32 -18.08
C GLY A 365 74.24 -3.10 -17.13
N THR A 366 74.41 -3.15 -15.79
CA THR A 366 75.36 -3.87 -14.94
C THR A 366 74.98 -3.68 -13.43
N HIS A 367 75.13 -4.69 -12.57
CA HIS A 367 76.05 -4.71 -11.41
C HIS A 367 75.96 -6.03 -10.61
N VAL A 368 77.09 -6.40 -10.01
CA VAL A 368 77.51 -7.75 -9.61
C VAL A 368 77.55 -7.91 -8.08
N HIS A 369 77.25 -9.14 -7.60
CA HIS A 369 77.90 -9.93 -6.51
C HIS A 369 76.88 -10.95 -5.94
N SER A 370 77.16 -12.18 -5.47
CA SER A 370 77.96 -13.35 -5.89
C SER A 370 77.85 -14.38 -4.75
N GLY A 371 77.64 -15.68 -5.04
CA GLY A 371 77.80 -16.83 -4.12
C GLY A 371 76.51 -17.34 -3.48
N GLY A 372 76.07 -18.61 -3.57
CA GLY A 372 76.55 -19.82 -4.24
C GLY A 372 75.80 -21.03 -3.64
N ALA A 373 75.33 -21.96 -4.50
CA ALA A 373 75.05 -23.40 -4.29
C ALA A 373 74.08 -23.82 -3.13
N GLU A 374 73.17 -24.81 -3.19
CA GLU A 374 72.90 -26.01 -4.00
C GLU A 374 71.39 -26.35 -3.90
N SER A 375 70.85 -27.07 -4.89
CA SER A 375 69.60 -27.86 -4.77
C SER A 375 69.97 -29.29 -4.28
N PRO A 376 69.02 -30.13 -3.83
CA PRO A 376 68.19 -30.85 -4.79
C PRO A 376 66.74 -31.18 -4.37
N THR A 377 65.98 -31.46 -5.43
CA THR A 377 64.72 -32.21 -5.59
C THR A 377 64.52 -33.49 -4.78
N CYS A 378 63.25 -33.84 -4.52
CA CYS A 378 62.75 -35.22 -4.73
C CYS A 378 61.21 -35.30 -4.84
N SER A 379 60.77 -36.07 -5.84
CA SER A 379 59.41 -36.60 -6.06
C SER A 379 59.36 -38.07 -5.61
N ASN A 380 58.19 -38.55 -5.17
CA ASN A 380 57.56 -39.81 -5.63
C ASN A 380 56.35 -40.19 -4.75
N GLY A 381 55.25 -40.58 -5.40
CA GLY A 381 54.12 -41.29 -4.76
C GLY A 381 54.25 -42.80 -4.90
N VAL A 382 53.43 -43.57 -4.16
CA VAL A 382 52.97 -44.96 -4.43
C VAL A 382 51.76 -45.29 -3.52
N ALA A 383 50.75 -45.98 -4.07
CA ALA A 383 49.76 -46.85 -3.40
C ALA A 383 49.86 -48.26 -4.07
N PRO A 384 49.12 -49.36 -3.71
CA PRO A 384 48.30 -49.76 -2.55
C PRO A 384 48.71 -51.17 -2.00
N PRO A 385 47.88 -51.94 -1.23
CA PRO A 385 47.03 -52.98 -1.86
C PRO A 385 45.69 -53.36 -1.15
N ASN A 386 45.07 -54.43 -1.67
CA ASN A 386 43.65 -54.88 -1.73
C ASN A 386 43.04 -55.73 -0.58
N LYS A 387 41.68 -55.70 -0.53
CA LYS A 387 40.64 -56.78 -0.36
C LYS A 387 40.52 -57.65 0.92
N VAL A 388 39.30 -57.70 1.49
CA VAL A 388 38.48 -58.93 1.79
C VAL A 388 36.96 -58.61 1.69
N LYS A 389 36.18 -59.53 1.09
CA LYS A 389 34.69 -59.61 1.02
C LYS A 389 34.18 -60.69 1.99
N VAL A 390 32.99 -60.54 2.62
CA VAL A 390 31.99 -61.62 2.84
C VAL A 390 30.53 -61.04 2.86
N HIS A 391 29.62 -61.85 2.31
CA HIS A 391 28.15 -61.77 2.11
C HIS A 391 27.34 -61.67 3.44
N GLY A 392 26.04 -61.37 3.55
CA GLY A 392 24.89 -61.18 2.66
C GLY A 392 23.60 -61.62 3.40
N GLY A 393 22.48 -60.89 3.24
CA GLY A 393 21.10 -61.38 3.42
C GLY A 393 20.35 -61.04 4.73
N SER A 394 19.32 -60.19 4.67
CA SER A 394 17.90 -60.61 4.70
C SER A 394 16.94 -59.43 4.97
N SER A 395 15.80 -59.51 4.30
CA SER A 395 14.59 -58.66 4.26
C SER A 395 13.83 -58.49 5.58
N ILE A 396 12.97 -57.44 5.65
CA ILE A 396 11.57 -57.39 6.15
C ILE A 396 11.17 -55.89 6.24
N LYS A 397 10.37 -55.35 5.31
CA LYS A 397 8.88 -55.21 5.27
C LYS A 397 8.29 -54.17 6.25
N TYR A 398 7.60 -53.21 5.64
CA TYR A 398 6.62 -52.26 6.19
C TYR A 398 5.56 -52.91 7.11
N PRO A 399 4.85 -52.08 7.88
CA PRO A 399 3.40 -52.10 7.75
C PRO A 399 2.77 -50.72 7.57
N SER A 400 1.79 -50.68 6.68
CA SER A 400 0.69 -49.72 6.62
C SER A 400 -0.55 -50.35 7.25
N ALA A 401 -1.38 -49.57 7.96
CA ALA A 401 -2.83 -49.75 8.07
C ALA A 401 -3.51 -48.57 8.81
N SER A 402 -4.22 -47.76 8.02
CA SER A 402 -5.58 -47.21 8.19
C SER A 402 -6.29 -47.09 9.56
N SER A 403 -6.78 -45.85 9.78
CA SER A 403 -8.12 -45.40 10.20
C SER A 403 -8.72 -45.78 11.56
N SER A 404 -9.06 -44.75 12.36
CA SER A 404 -10.42 -44.55 12.89
C SER A 404 -10.61 -43.14 13.46
N ALA A 405 -11.84 -42.65 13.32
CA ALA A 405 -12.33 -41.36 13.77
C ALA A 405 -12.55 -41.31 15.29
N SER A 406 -12.37 -40.14 15.89
CA SER A 406 -13.08 -39.76 17.11
C SER A 406 -13.18 -38.24 17.27
N SER A 407 -14.38 -37.85 17.68
CA SER A 407 -14.90 -36.52 17.97
C SER A 407 -14.49 -35.98 19.34
N SER A 408 -14.25 -34.67 19.46
CA SER A 408 -14.42 -33.87 20.69
C SER A 408 -14.38 -32.38 20.30
N SER A 409 -15.51 -31.67 20.30
CA SER A 409 -16.11 -30.86 21.39
C SER A 409 -15.29 -29.63 21.83
N SER A 410 -15.67 -28.48 21.26
CA SER A 410 -15.88 -27.15 21.87
C SER A 410 -15.04 -26.72 23.08
N SER A 411 -14.32 -25.61 22.93
CA SER A 411 -14.08 -24.65 24.02
C SER A 411 -13.83 -23.24 23.43
N SER A 412 -14.83 -22.38 23.57
CA SER A 412 -14.70 -20.93 23.41
C SER A 412 -14.09 -20.34 24.69
N PRO A 413 -13.22 -19.31 24.64
CA PRO A 413 -12.94 -18.49 25.79
C PRO A 413 -13.99 -17.38 25.93
N SER A 414 -14.34 -17.17 27.19
CA SER A 414 -15.37 -16.31 27.76
C SER A 414 -15.19 -14.82 27.51
N SER A 415 -16.34 -14.17 27.35
CA SER A 415 -16.61 -12.73 27.40
C SER A 415 -16.14 -12.08 28.71
N ILE A 416 -15.40 -10.98 28.60
CA ILE A 416 -15.07 -10.10 29.73
C ILE A 416 -16.09 -8.96 29.74
N ASN A 417 -16.85 -8.86 30.83
CA ASN A 417 -17.81 -7.79 31.10
C ASN A 417 -17.08 -6.47 31.37
N TYR A 418 -17.44 -5.41 30.64
CA TYR A 418 -17.11 -4.04 31.01
C TYR A 418 -18.08 -3.57 32.09
N SER A 419 -17.51 -3.11 33.22
CA SER A 419 -18.26 -2.41 34.26
C SER A 419 -18.01 -0.90 34.08
N GLU A 420 -19.04 -0.17 33.65
CA GLU A 420 -19.05 1.29 33.64
C GLU A 420 -19.07 1.81 35.07
N SER A 421 -18.18 2.77 35.38
CA SER A 421 -18.26 3.57 36.61
C SER A 421 -18.44 5.03 36.21
N ASN A 422 -19.67 5.51 36.34
CA ASN A 422 -20.04 6.91 36.29
C ASN A 422 -19.63 7.58 37.61
N SER A 423 -18.87 8.67 37.55
CA SER A 423 -18.89 9.68 38.61
C SER A 423 -18.69 11.08 38.00
N SER A 424 -19.80 11.80 37.89
CA SER A 424 -19.85 13.25 37.94
C SER A 424 -19.57 13.71 39.37
N ASP A 425 -18.68 14.68 39.58
CA ASP A 425 -19.08 16.05 39.94
C ASP A 425 -17.86 16.97 40.10
N SER A 426 -18.18 18.24 39.91
CA SER A 426 -17.44 19.46 39.66
C SER A 426 -16.58 19.97 40.84
N THR A 427 -15.56 20.77 40.53
CA THR A 427 -15.37 22.08 41.20
C THR A 427 -14.44 23.01 40.43
N LYS A 428 -14.90 24.26 40.29
CA LYS A 428 -14.19 25.46 39.81
C LYS A 428 -12.94 25.76 40.63
N SER A 429 -11.87 26.23 39.97
CA SER A 429 -11.25 27.54 40.28
C SER A 429 -10.21 27.92 39.22
N GLN A 430 -10.19 29.21 38.90
CA GLN A 430 -9.33 29.88 37.93
C GLN A 430 -8.21 30.68 38.68
N PRO A 431 -7.31 31.41 38.01
CA PRO A 431 -5.87 31.17 38.04
C PRO A 431 -5.07 32.26 38.80
N HIS A 432 -3.80 31.98 39.12
CA HIS A 432 -2.82 33.03 39.44
C HIS A 432 -1.43 32.73 38.88
N SER A 433 -0.92 33.74 38.21
CA SER A 433 0.43 33.99 37.72
C SER A 433 1.38 34.43 38.84
N ALA A 434 2.69 34.14 38.72
CA ALA A 434 3.79 35.06 39.03
C ALA A 434 5.18 34.46 38.76
N ASN A 435 6.03 35.27 38.13
CA ASN A 435 7.47 35.16 37.96
C ASN A 435 8.25 35.03 39.28
N SER A 436 9.43 34.40 39.24
CA SER A 436 10.69 35.07 39.65
C SER A 436 11.93 34.29 39.19
N ASN A 437 12.89 35.05 38.64
CA ASN A 437 14.25 34.68 38.30
C ASN A 437 15.16 34.66 39.55
N GLN A 438 16.31 33.98 39.46
CA GLN A 438 17.70 34.51 39.64
C GLN A 438 18.69 33.36 40.01
N GLU A 439 19.47 32.87 39.04
CA GLU A 439 20.94 33.06 38.80
C GLU A 439 21.92 32.39 39.79
N THR A 440 22.76 31.47 39.28
CA THR A 440 24.22 31.39 39.57
C THR A 440 25.00 30.73 38.41
N SER A 441 25.76 31.56 37.69
CA SER A 441 27.12 31.45 37.08
C SER A 441 27.77 30.09 36.71
N ASP A 442 28.08 30.01 35.41
CA ASP A 442 29.32 29.67 34.67
C ASP A 442 30.05 28.32 34.81
N SER A 443 30.16 27.61 33.67
CA SER A 443 31.44 27.34 32.98
C SER A 443 31.20 26.81 31.55
N GLU A 444 31.92 27.40 30.60
CA GLU A 444 31.80 27.28 29.14
C GLU A 444 32.33 25.94 28.57
N MET A 445 31.70 25.46 27.49
CA MET A 445 32.41 24.78 26.39
C MET A 445 31.56 24.86 25.10
N GLU A 446 31.95 25.72 24.18
CA GLU A 446 31.34 25.89 22.86
C GLU A 446 31.69 24.72 21.92
N ILE A 447 30.68 24.15 21.26
CA ILE A 447 30.86 23.39 20.02
C ILE A 447 29.76 23.86 19.05
N GLU A 448 30.19 24.40 17.92
CA GLU A 448 29.40 24.95 16.84
C GLU A 448 28.45 23.91 16.23
N ALA A 449 27.16 24.24 16.15
CA ALA A 449 26.14 23.46 15.47
C ALA A 449 25.73 24.20 14.18
N GLU A 450 26.17 23.69 13.03
CA GLU A 450 25.65 24.16 11.74
C GLU A 450 24.28 23.54 11.44
N HIS A 451 23.35 24.42 11.07
CA HIS A 451 21.98 24.14 10.70
C HIS A 451 21.88 23.42 9.34
N TYR A 452 21.06 22.36 9.27
CA TYR A 452 20.44 21.95 8.01
C TYR A 452 18.92 21.80 8.17
N THR A 453 18.20 22.52 7.32
CA THR A 453 16.74 22.60 7.22
C THR A 453 16.17 21.41 6.46
N ASN A 454 15.19 20.71 7.04
CA ASN A 454 14.38 19.70 6.36
C ASN A 454 13.23 20.38 5.58
N GLY A 455 13.36 20.45 4.26
CA GLY A 455 12.27 20.86 3.36
C GLY A 455 11.36 19.69 3.02
N VAL A 456 10.10 19.75 3.45
CA VAL A 456 9.01 18.84 3.08
C VAL A 456 8.15 19.51 2.03
N VAL A 457 7.84 18.81 0.94
CA VAL A 457 6.72 19.15 0.04
C VAL A 457 5.87 17.90 -0.18
N ASP A 458 4.57 18.11 -0.05
CA ASP A 458 3.47 17.15 0.01
C ASP A 458 3.18 16.46 -1.33
N GLY A 459 2.75 15.17 -1.30
CA GLY A 459 2.52 14.36 -2.50
C GLY A 459 2.15 12.90 -2.23
N SER A 460 0.85 12.66 -2.08
CA SER A 460 0.16 11.37 -1.90
C SER A 460 0.51 10.26 -2.93
N SER A 461 1.19 9.20 -2.46
CA SER A 461 0.97 7.78 -2.82
C SER A 461 1.95 6.89 -2.04
N ALA A 462 1.44 6.15 -1.04
CA ALA A 462 2.23 5.28 -0.18
C ALA A 462 2.80 4.07 -0.96
N ARG A 463 4.03 4.20 -1.43
CA ARG A 463 5.00 3.09 -1.45
C ARG A 463 5.99 3.38 -0.34
N ILE A 464 6.24 2.39 0.51
CA ILE A 464 7.27 2.45 1.56
C ILE A 464 8.61 2.73 0.86
N MET A 465 9.04 3.99 0.90
CA MET A 465 10.30 4.44 0.33
C MET A 465 11.46 3.94 1.21
N ASN A 466 12.38 3.20 0.60
CA ASN A 466 13.75 3.16 1.13
C ASN A 466 14.33 4.58 1.04
N GLY A 467 15.03 5.00 2.09
CA GLY A 467 15.65 6.32 2.18
C GLY A 467 16.42 6.67 0.90
N THR A 468 16.08 7.82 0.32
CA THR A 468 16.76 8.39 -0.84
C THR A 468 18.22 8.68 -0.49
N TYR A 469 19.14 7.88 -1.02
CA TYR A 469 20.55 8.27 -1.12
C TYR A 469 20.65 9.44 -2.12
N ARG A 470 20.78 10.67 -1.62
CA ARG A 470 21.31 11.77 -2.46
C ARG A 470 22.79 11.48 -2.66
N HIS A 471 23.15 11.14 -3.89
CA HIS A 471 24.54 10.97 -4.31
C HIS A 471 25.10 12.37 -4.57
N GLU A 472 25.82 12.95 -3.60
CA GLU A 472 26.72 14.07 -3.89
C GLU A 472 27.82 13.60 -4.85
N GLU A 473 28.14 14.47 -5.80
CA GLU A 473 29.19 14.30 -6.78
C GLU A 473 30.56 14.37 -6.10
N ILE A 474 31.31 13.26 -6.12
CA ILE A 474 32.77 13.30 -5.98
C ILE A 474 33.33 12.50 -7.14
N LEU A 475 33.54 13.17 -8.27
CA LEU A 475 34.58 12.84 -9.25
C LEU A 475 34.96 14.13 -9.99
N GLN A 476 35.96 14.84 -9.47
CA GLN A 476 36.89 15.56 -10.34
C GLN A 476 37.89 14.54 -10.89
N PRO A 477 38.30 14.71 -12.16
CA PRO A 477 39.71 14.93 -12.40
C PRO A 477 39.93 16.23 -13.17
N ASP A 478 41.04 16.89 -12.82
CA ASP A 478 41.62 18.02 -13.51
C ASP A 478 41.74 17.80 -15.02
N ASP A 479 41.30 18.78 -15.82
CA ASP A 479 42.01 19.12 -17.04
C ASP A 479 41.76 20.59 -17.42
N ASN A 480 42.85 21.36 -17.35
CA ASN A 480 42.95 22.76 -17.78
C ASN A 480 42.97 22.82 -19.32
N SER A 481 41.97 23.47 -19.92
CA SER A 481 42.06 23.95 -21.31
C SER A 481 41.13 25.15 -21.52
N ILE A 482 41.74 26.34 -21.54
CA ILE A 482 41.14 27.61 -21.92
C ILE A 482 40.84 27.60 -23.43
N CYS A 483 39.59 27.85 -23.85
CA CYS A 483 39.27 28.89 -24.84
C CYS A 483 37.76 29.04 -25.15
N ASN A 484 37.31 30.29 -24.95
CA ASN A 484 36.33 31.10 -25.69
C ASN A 484 34.88 30.65 -25.87
N GLY A 485 34.01 31.51 -25.33
CA GLY A 485 32.56 31.46 -25.45
C GLY A 485 32.05 31.67 -26.88
N VAL A 486 31.02 30.88 -27.17
CA VAL A 486 29.87 31.28 -27.99
C VAL A 486 28.65 30.71 -27.28
N THR A 487 27.69 31.59 -27.00
CA THR A 487 26.35 31.24 -26.54
C THR A 487 25.63 30.42 -27.60
N ASP A 488 25.29 29.16 -27.30
CA ASP A 488 24.36 28.37 -28.11
C ASP A 488 23.19 27.92 -27.22
N GLU A 489 22.15 28.75 -27.17
CA GLU A 489 20.82 28.31 -26.77
C GLU A 489 20.22 27.48 -27.91
N GLY A 490 19.91 26.20 -27.65
CA GLY A 490 18.98 25.45 -28.50
C GLY A 490 19.40 24.05 -28.94
N ARG A 491 19.66 23.12 -28.02
CA ARG A 491 19.51 21.67 -28.29
C ARG A 491 18.93 20.96 -27.08
N ARG A 492 17.61 20.80 -27.03
CA ARG A 492 17.01 19.66 -26.30
C ARG A 492 17.43 18.40 -27.06
N SER A 493 18.49 17.75 -26.61
CA SER A 493 18.93 16.46 -27.16
C SER A 493 17.82 15.44 -26.96
N SER A 494 17.15 15.01 -28.04
CA SER A 494 16.30 13.82 -28.03
C SER A 494 17.11 12.68 -27.43
N LYS A 495 16.65 12.05 -26.34
CA LYS A 495 17.31 10.87 -25.76
C LYS A 495 17.14 9.70 -26.73
N GLN A 496 18.14 9.47 -27.56
CA GLN A 496 18.13 8.43 -28.58
C GLN A 496 18.48 7.06 -27.98
N LEU A 497 17.95 5.99 -28.60
CA LEU A 497 18.27 4.59 -28.28
C LEU A 497 19.80 4.39 -28.15
N CYS A 498 20.24 3.86 -27.01
CA CYS A 498 21.66 3.62 -26.73
C CYS A 498 22.57 4.84 -27.01
N GLY A 499 22.08 6.06 -26.81
CA GLY A 499 22.86 7.29 -27.06
C GLY A 499 23.19 7.54 -28.55
N GLY A 500 22.49 6.88 -29.48
CA GLY A 500 22.67 7.05 -30.93
C GLY A 500 23.83 6.27 -31.54
N ASN A 501 24.48 5.37 -30.78
CA ASN A 501 25.58 4.56 -31.30
C ASN A 501 25.08 3.28 -31.98
N GLN A 502 25.37 3.13 -33.28
CA GLN A 502 24.94 1.99 -34.08
C GLN A 502 25.44 0.64 -33.57
N ALA A 503 26.70 0.53 -33.11
CA ALA A 503 27.24 -0.71 -32.56
C ALA A 503 26.54 -1.09 -31.24
N ALA A 504 26.18 -0.09 -30.42
CA ALA A 504 25.42 -0.31 -29.20
C ALA A 504 23.98 -0.79 -29.50
N THR A 505 23.34 -0.21 -30.53
CA THR A 505 22.03 -0.65 -31.00
C THR A 505 22.07 -2.07 -31.56
N GLU A 506 23.09 -2.43 -32.34
CA GLU A 506 23.26 -3.79 -32.87
C GLU A 506 23.45 -4.83 -31.75
N ARG A 507 24.27 -4.51 -30.73
CA ARG A 507 24.44 -5.40 -29.57
C ARG A 507 23.15 -5.55 -28.77
N MET A 508 22.43 -4.45 -28.53
CA MET A 508 21.12 -4.50 -27.88
C MET A 508 20.12 -5.37 -28.64
N ILE A 509 20.02 -5.24 -29.97
CA ILE A 509 19.13 -6.07 -30.78
C ILE A 509 19.53 -7.55 -30.69
N GLN A 510 20.83 -7.84 -30.73
CA GLN A 510 21.34 -9.20 -30.58
C GLN A 510 20.98 -9.79 -29.21
N PHE A 511 21.15 -9.02 -28.13
CA PHE A 511 20.71 -9.41 -26.80
C PHE A 511 19.20 -9.63 -26.72
N GLY A 512 18.39 -8.80 -27.40
CA GLY A 512 16.94 -8.99 -27.48
C GLY A 512 16.56 -10.34 -28.09
N ARG A 513 17.29 -10.80 -29.12
CA ARG A 513 17.09 -12.14 -29.70
C ARG A 513 17.48 -13.26 -28.73
N GLU A 514 18.59 -13.11 -28.01
CA GLU A 514 19.02 -14.05 -26.96
C GLU A 514 17.94 -14.16 -25.86
N LEU A 515 17.38 -13.02 -25.44
CA LEU A 515 16.34 -12.95 -24.42
C LEU A 515 15.01 -13.59 -24.86
N GLN A 516 14.63 -13.40 -26.13
CA GLN A 516 13.47 -14.07 -26.71
C GLN A 516 13.64 -15.60 -26.72
N ALA A 517 14.80 -16.08 -27.16
CA ALA A 517 15.12 -17.52 -27.16
C ALA A 517 15.09 -18.11 -25.73
N LEU A 518 15.61 -17.37 -24.74
CA LEU A 518 15.52 -17.76 -23.33
C LEU A 518 14.07 -17.87 -22.86
N SER A 519 13.20 -16.95 -23.25
CA SER A 519 11.77 -17.04 -22.90
C SER A 519 11.06 -18.23 -23.54
N GLU A 520 11.41 -18.57 -24.78
CA GLU A 520 10.86 -19.73 -25.48
C GLU A 520 11.31 -21.04 -24.81
N GLN A 521 12.59 -21.11 -24.42
CA GLN A 521 13.12 -22.23 -23.65
C GLN A 521 12.41 -22.39 -22.29
N LEU A 522 12.26 -21.31 -21.53
CA LEU A 522 11.54 -21.36 -20.25
C LEU A 522 10.07 -21.75 -20.42
N CYS A 523 9.43 -21.30 -21.52
CA CYS A 523 8.07 -21.69 -21.85
C CYS A 523 7.96 -23.19 -22.17
N HIS A 524 8.98 -23.76 -22.83
CA HIS A 524 9.05 -25.18 -23.14
C HIS A 524 9.26 -26.02 -21.86
N ASP A 525 10.17 -25.60 -20.99
CA ASP A 525 10.58 -26.39 -19.82
C ASP A 525 9.60 -26.28 -18.63
N PHE A 526 8.97 -25.11 -18.44
CA PHE A 526 8.11 -24.82 -17.27
C PHE A 526 6.69 -24.38 -17.62
N GLY A 527 6.34 -24.31 -18.91
CA GLY A 527 5.03 -23.86 -19.38
C GLY A 527 4.91 -22.33 -19.51
N THR A 528 3.74 -21.86 -19.94
CA THR A 528 3.53 -20.44 -20.24
C THR A 528 3.43 -19.58 -18.99
N ASN A 529 4.32 -18.58 -18.86
CA ASN A 529 4.26 -17.58 -17.81
C ASN A 529 3.79 -16.22 -18.38
N THR A 530 2.60 -15.77 -17.97
CA THR A 530 1.99 -14.50 -18.46
C THR A 530 2.80 -13.28 -18.03
N THR A 531 3.42 -13.30 -16.85
CA THR A 531 4.29 -12.24 -16.36
C THR A 531 5.52 -12.09 -17.25
N HIS A 532 6.18 -13.20 -17.62
CA HIS A 532 7.35 -13.17 -18.51
C HIS A 532 7.00 -12.58 -19.88
N LYS A 533 5.86 -13.00 -20.45
CA LYS A 533 5.36 -12.46 -21.73
C LYS A 533 5.12 -10.95 -21.64
N LYS A 534 4.48 -10.49 -20.56
CA LYS A 534 4.24 -9.06 -20.34
C LYS A 534 5.55 -8.27 -20.19
N MET A 535 6.50 -8.76 -19.40
CA MET A 535 7.79 -8.10 -19.23
C MET A 535 8.55 -7.95 -20.55
N LEU A 536 8.54 -8.99 -21.39
CA LEU A 536 9.11 -8.92 -22.73
C LEU A 536 8.41 -7.92 -23.63
N GLN A 537 7.07 -7.97 -23.64
CA GLN A 537 6.28 -7.06 -24.45
C GLN A 537 6.55 -5.61 -24.06
N ASP A 538 6.56 -5.31 -22.76
CA ASP A 538 6.84 -3.97 -22.24
C ASP A 538 8.28 -3.53 -22.59
N ALA A 539 9.27 -4.42 -22.41
CA ALA A 539 10.67 -4.12 -22.73
C ALA A 539 10.90 -3.88 -24.22
N PHE A 540 10.37 -4.74 -25.10
CA PHE A 540 10.54 -4.60 -26.55
C PHE A 540 9.72 -3.46 -27.15
N SER A 541 8.61 -3.08 -26.52
CA SER A 541 7.82 -1.91 -26.94
C SER A 541 8.63 -0.61 -26.88
N LEU A 542 9.67 -0.53 -26.05
CA LEU A 542 10.59 0.62 -26.01
C LEU A 542 11.31 0.85 -27.36
N LEU A 543 11.52 -0.21 -28.15
CA LEU A 543 12.17 -0.11 -29.47
C LEU A 543 11.28 0.49 -30.56
N ALA A 544 9.96 0.48 -30.36
CA ALA A 544 9.01 0.97 -31.36
C ALA A 544 9.00 2.50 -31.47
N TYR A 545 9.69 3.20 -30.58
CA TYR A 545 9.67 4.66 -30.47
C TYR A 545 11.08 5.23 -30.61
N SER A 546 11.19 6.35 -31.32
CA SER A 546 12.46 7.06 -31.51
C SER A 546 13.03 7.65 -30.21
N ASP A 547 12.13 8.02 -29.30
CA ASP A 547 12.43 8.42 -27.92
C ASP A 547 11.73 7.45 -26.94
N PRO A 548 12.49 6.53 -26.32
CA PRO A 548 11.95 5.54 -25.38
C PRO A 548 11.25 6.12 -24.15
N TRP A 549 11.58 7.37 -23.74
CA TRP A 549 10.96 8.00 -22.56
C TRP A 549 9.55 8.51 -22.83
N ASN A 550 9.22 8.78 -24.10
CA ASN A 550 7.92 9.29 -24.52
C ASN A 550 6.94 8.18 -24.93
N CYS A 551 7.27 6.91 -24.70
CA CYS A 551 6.37 5.79 -25.01
C CYS A 551 5.42 5.46 -23.84
N PRO A 552 4.32 4.71 -24.08
CA PRO A 552 3.36 4.32 -23.04
C PRO A 552 3.97 3.54 -21.86
N VAL A 553 5.11 2.89 -22.09
CA VAL A 553 5.86 2.10 -21.09
C VAL A 553 7.18 2.78 -20.68
N GLY A 554 7.32 4.10 -20.93
CA GLY A 554 8.55 4.85 -20.63
C GLY A 554 8.94 4.82 -19.15
N GLN A 555 7.97 4.63 -18.25
CA GLN A 555 8.20 4.43 -16.81
C GLN A 555 9.10 3.23 -16.50
N GLN A 556 9.25 2.25 -17.41
CA GLN A 556 10.18 1.13 -17.25
C GLN A 556 11.64 1.60 -17.14
N LEU A 557 11.99 2.75 -17.72
CA LEU A 557 13.34 3.32 -17.68
C LEU A 557 13.63 4.07 -16.37
N ASP A 558 12.61 4.28 -15.54
CA ASP A 558 12.77 4.95 -14.25
C ASP A 558 13.70 4.12 -13.33
N PRO A 559 14.70 4.74 -12.69
CA PRO A 559 15.57 4.06 -11.73
C PRO A 559 14.82 3.35 -10.58
N THR A 560 13.64 3.83 -10.17
CA THR A 560 12.81 3.21 -9.13
C THR A 560 12.40 1.77 -9.48
N GLN A 561 12.30 1.44 -10.76
CA GLN A 561 11.98 0.08 -11.23
C GLN A 561 13.11 -0.93 -10.95
N ARG A 562 14.32 -0.47 -10.59
CA ARG A 562 15.45 -1.34 -10.20
C ARG A 562 15.30 -1.92 -8.79
N GLU A 563 14.56 -1.25 -7.92
CA GLU A 563 14.50 -1.58 -6.49
C GLU A 563 13.86 -2.94 -6.22
N SER A 564 12.76 -3.25 -6.91
CA SER A 564 12.05 -4.53 -6.75
C SER A 564 12.93 -5.72 -7.17
N LEU A 565 13.65 -5.58 -8.28
CA LEU A 565 14.60 -6.57 -8.77
C LEU A 565 15.81 -6.70 -7.86
N CYS A 566 16.35 -5.58 -7.39
CA CYS A 566 17.46 -5.55 -6.44
C CYS A 566 17.09 -6.27 -5.13
N SER A 567 15.88 -6.04 -4.63
CA SER A 567 15.36 -6.74 -3.45
C SER A 567 15.18 -8.24 -3.72
N ALA A 568 14.61 -8.63 -4.86
CA ALA A 568 14.42 -10.03 -5.21
C ALA A 568 15.76 -10.78 -5.33
N LEU A 569 16.77 -10.17 -5.95
CA LEU A 569 18.12 -10.72 -6.04
C LEU A 569 18.77 -10.86 -4.66
N ASN A 570 18.69 -9.83 -3.82
CA ASN A 570 19.22 -9.89 -2.45
C ASN A 570 18.53 -11.00 -1.61
N SER A 571 17.21 -11.14 -1.72
CA SER A 571 16.45 -12.21 -1.07
C SER A 571 16.89 -13.59 -1.54
N ALA A 572 17.13 -13.79 -2.84
CA ALA A 572 17.60 -15.08 -3.37
C ALA A 572 19.04 -15.41 -2.91
N ILE A 573 19.91 -14.40 -2.81
CA ILE A 573 21.26 -14.58 -2.26
C ILE A 573 21.17 -15.04 -0.80
N LEU A 574 20.38 -14.37 0.03
CA LEU A 574 20.19 -14.74 1.43
C LEU A 574 19.63 -16.16 1.56
N GLU A 575 18.60 -16.51 0.77
CA GLU A 575 17.99 -17.84 0.79
C GLU A 575 19.00 -18.94 0.39
N SER A 576 19.86 -18.69 -0.60
CA SER A 576 20.93 -19.63 -1.00
C SER A 576 21.94 -19.92 0.12
N GLN A 577 22.04 -19.01 1.09
CA GLN A 577 22.89 -19.13 2.28
C GLN A 577 22.11 -19.57 3.53
N ASN A 578 20.85 -20.02 3.39
CA ASN A 578 19.94 -20.36 4.48
C ASN A 578 19.63 -19.20 5.44
N LEU A 579 19.71 -17.96 4.95
CA LEU A 579 19.34 -16.76 5.69
C LEU A 579 17.90 -16.32 5.32
N PRO A 580 17.20 -15.58 6.20
CA PRO A 580 15.84 -15.14 5.94
C PRO A 580 15.73 -14.26 4.68
N LYS A 581 14.84 -14.64 3.75
CA LYS A 581 14.58 -13.88 2.51
C LYS A 581 14.04 -12.47 2.75
N GLN A 582 13.34 -12.25 3.87
CA GLN A 582 12.76 -10.97 4.28
C GLN A 582 13.08 -10.72 5.76
N PRO A 583 13.35 -9.46 6.15
CA PRO A 583 13.60 -9.15 7.54
C PRO A 583 12.30 -9.26 8.37
N PRO A 584 12.36 -9.75 9.61
CA PRO A 584 11.20 -9.87 10.49
C PRO A 584 10.40 -8.57 10.66
N LEU A 585 11.05 -7.41 10.60
CA LEU A 585 10.39 -6.10 10.66
C LEU A 585 9.38 -5.89 9.52
N MET A 586 9.76 -6.22 8.29
CA MET A 586 8.85 -6.11 7.15
C MET A 586 7.72 -7.13 7.22
N LEU A 587 8.01 -8.34 7.71
CA LEU A 587 6.99 -9.37 7.92
C LEU A 587 5.96 -8.92 8.97
N ALA A 588 6.40 -8.37 10.10
CA ALA A 588 5.53 -7.87 11.15
C ALA A 588 4.64 -6.73 10.64
N LEU A 589 5.20 -5.79 9.88
CA LEU A 589 4.44 -4.70 9.27
C LEU A 589 3.39 -5.21 8.27
N GLY A 590 3.78 -6.14 7.40
CA GLY A 590 2.87 -6.77 6.44
C GLY A 590 1.75 -7.56 7.12
N GLN A 591 2.08 -8.35 8.14
CA GLN A 591 1.12 -9.12 8.94
C GLN A 591 0.14 -8.20 9.69
N ALA A 592 0.64 -7.12 10.30
CA ALA A 592 -0.22 -6.14 10.94
C ALA A 592 -1.18 -5.52 9.92
N THR A 593 -0.68 -5.17 8.73
CA THR A 593 -1.50 -4.56 7.66
C THR A 593 -2.61 -5.49 7.21
N GLU A 594 -2.28 -6.75 6.93
CA GLU A 594 -3.26 -7.77 6.58
C GLU A 594 -4.23 -8.04 7.74
N CYS A 595 -3.75 -8.04 8.99
CA CYS A 595 -4.60 -8.23 10.17
C CYS A 595 -5.70 -7.14 10.25
N VAL A 596 -5.35 -5.86 10.07
CA VAL A 596 -6.32 -4.76 10.05
C VAL A 596 -7.32 -4.92 8.90
N GLN A 597 -6.88 -5.38 7.72
CA GLN A 597 -7.78 -5.66 6.59
C GLN A 597 -8.72 -6.85 6.87
N LEU A 598 -8.21 -7.92 7.48
CA LEU A 598 -9.01 -9.08 7.88
C LEU A 598 -10.02 -8.69 8.96
N MET A 599 -9.65 -7.84 9.92
CA MET A 599 -10.56 -7.28 10.92
C MET A 599 -11.75 -6.55 10.26
N ALA A 600 -11.52 -5.82 9.17
CA ALA A 600 -12.59 -5.19 8.40
C ALA A 600 -13.53 -6.23 7.76
N ARG A 601 -12.97 -7.30 7.18
CA ARG A 601 -13.75 -8.39 6.56
C ARG A 601 -14.58 -9.18 7.57
N VAL A 602 -14.08 -9.39 8.79
CA VAL A 602 -14.84 -9.99 9.89
C VAL A 602 -15.76 -8.98 10.61
N ARG A 603 -15.89 -7.76 10.07
CA ARG A 603 -16.83 -6.71 10.47
C ARG A 603 -16.53 -6.07 11.84
N SER A 604 -15.27 -6.01 12.23
CA SER A 604 -14.85 -5.25 13.40
C SER A 604 -14.73 -3.77 13.05
N GLY A 605 -15.72 -2.93 13.40
CA GLY A 605 -15.70 -1.50 13.04
C GLY A 605 -14.48 -0.73 13.55
N SER A 606 -13.82 -1.22 14.62
CA SER A 606 -12.61 -0.61 15.19
C SER A 606 -11.43 -0.55 14.22
N CYS A 607 -11.36 -1.44 13.22
CA CYS A 607 -10.27 -1.48 12.26
C CYS A 607 -10.16 -0.20 11.42
N SER A 608 -11.30 0.49 11.20
CA SER A 608 -11.39 1.75 10.45
C SER A 608 -10.49 2.85 11.02
N PHE A 609 -10.27 2.83 12.33
CA PHE A 609 -9.46 3.81 13.07
C PHE A 609 -8.11 3.26 13.53
N ALA A 610 -7.73 2.05 13.12
CA ALA A 610 -6.46 1.39 13.46
C ALA A 610 -5.51 1.28 12.27
N ARG A 611 -5.56 2.24 11.32
CA ARG A 611 -4.68 2.23 10.15
C ARG A 611 -3.22 2.38 10.57
N ILE A 612 -2.39 1.46 10.11
CA ILE A 612 -0.96 1.40 10.46
C ILE A 612 -0.21 2.65 10.03
N ASP A 613 -0.55 3.23 8.88
CA ASP A 613 0.06 4.47 8.38
C ASP A 613 0.00 5.60 9.43
N ASN A 614 -1.05 5.64 10.25
CA ASN A 614 -1.20 6.66 11.29
C ASN A 614 -0.22 6.48 12.48
N PHE A 615 0.46 5.34 12.56
CA PHE A 615 1.44 5.02 13.61
C PHE A 615 2.89 5.08 13.08
N LEU A 616 3.08 5.35 11.78
CA LEU A 616 4.40 5.47 11.16
C LEU A 616 4.89 6.93 11.06
N HIS A 617 4.04 7.89 11.45
CA HIS A 617 4.29 9.33 11.51
C HIS A 617 4.18 9.81 12.96
#